data_AF-A0A815H8B3-F1
#
_entry.id   AF-A0A815H8B3-F1
#
_cell.length_a   1.000
_cell.length_b   1.000
_cell.length_c   1.000
_cell.angle_alpha   90.00
_cell.angle_beta   90.00
_cell.angle_gamma   90.00
#
_symmetry.space_group_name_H-M   'P 1'
#
loop_
_entity.id
_entity.type
_entity.pdbx_description
1 polymer ?
#
loop_
_entity_poly.entity_id
_entity_poly.type
_entity_poly.pdbx_seq_one_letter_code
_entity_poly.pdbx_strand_id
1 'polypeptide(L)'
;MIIKSYYDRNFSIDKNVLLRICEKILPRIHHQLNELIVEQNSMEHILFTVDYPQLCSLSLVNFQEEILFQYLTGILFILNNKMII
;
A
#
# COMPACT_ATOMS: atom_id res chain seq x y z
N MET A 1 27.52 14.35 11.21
CA MET A 1 27.44 13.32 10.15
C MET A 1 26.04 12.75 10.20
N ILE A 2 25.13 13.25 9.35
CA ILE A 2 23.75 12.77 9.31
C ILE A 2 23.80 11.38 8.68
N ILE A 3 23.56 10.34 9.48
CA ILE A 3 23.31 9.01 8.97
C ILE A 3 21.99 9.14 8.20
N LYS A 4 22.08 9.37 6.89
CA LYS A 4 20.93 9.19 5.99
C LYS A 4 20.56 7.72 6.11
N SER A 5 19.48 7.46 6.82
CA SER A 5 18.93 6.12 6.90
C SER A 5 18.60 5.68 5.47
N TYR A 6 18.81 4.41 5.15
CA TYR A 6 18.45 3.89 3.82
C TYR A 6 16.95 4.05 3.49
N TYR A 7 16.13 4.43 4.47
CA TYR A 7 14.69 4.68 4.37
C TYR A 7 14.33 5.99 3.66
N ASP A 8 15.26 6.95 3.51
CA ASP A 8 14.99 8.22 2.82
C ASP A 8 15.06 8.15 1.29
N ARG A 9 15.21 6.95 0.72
CA ARG A 9 15.17 6.75 -0.73
C ARG A 9 13.90 6.01 -1.08
N ASN A 10 12.87 6.77 -1.43
CA ASN A 10 11.69 6.30 -2.15
C ASN A 10 12.13 5.74 -3.52
N PHE A 11 12.67 4.52 -3.52
CA PHE A 11 12.90 3.76 -4.72
C PHE A 11 11.60 3.08 -5.08
N SER A 12 10.91 3.62 -6.09
CA SER A 12 9.79 2.92 -6.71
C SER A 12 10.33 1.62 -7.32
N ILE A 13 9.81 0.49 -6.83
CA ILE A 13 10.18 -0.83 -7.33
C ILE A 13 9.52 -1.03 -8.70
N ASP A 14 10.32 -1.42 -9.70
CA ASP A 14 9.79 -1.79 -11.01
C ASP A 14 8.74 -2.89 -10.91
N LYS A 15 7.67 -2.80 -11.71
CA LYS A 15 6.55 -3.74 -11.67
C LYS A 15 6.98 -5.20 -11.87
N ASN A 16 7.96 -5.48 -12.72
CA ASN A 16 8.44 -6.85 -12.93
C ASN A 16 9.21 -7.37 -11.71
N VAL A 17 9.91 -6.49 -11.00
CA VAL A 17 10.59 -6.84 -9.76
C VAL A 17 9.56 -7.11 -8.67
N LEU A 18 8.52 -6.28 -8.55
CA LEU A 18 7.42 -6.51 -7.63
C LEU A 18 6.75 -7.87 -7.87
N LEU A 19 6.42 -8.19 -9.12
CA LEU A 19 5.83 -9.48 -9.48
C LEU A 19 6.73 -10.66 -9.08
N ARG A 20 8.05 -10.57 -9.31
CA ARG A 20 8.98 -11.61 -8.87
C ARG A 20 9.02 -11.77 -7.35
N ILE A 21 8.93 -10.68 -6.61
CA ILE A 21 8.85 -10.71 -5.14
C ILE A 21 7.57 -11.41 -4.70
N CYS A 22 6.42 -11.02 -5.27
CA CYS A 22 5.12 -11.63 -5.04
C CYS A 22 5.11 -13.12 -5.37
N GLU A 23 5.62 -13.53 -6.53
CA GLU A 23 5.51 -14.93 -6.96
C GLU A 23 6.53 -15.85 -6.29
N LYS A 24 7.72 -15.35 -5.95
CA LYS A 24 8.85 -16.22 -5.55
C LYS A 24 9.31 -16.04 -4.12
N ILE A 25 9.19 -14.83 -3.56
CA ILE A 25 9.77 -14.50 -2.26
C ILE A 25 8.70 -14.52 -1.18
N LEU A 26 7.63 -13.74 -1.36
CA LEU A 26 6.54 -13.61 -0.38
C LEU A 26 5.97 -14.98 0.05
N PRO A 27 5.67 -15.92 -0.85
CA PRO A 27 5.18 -17.25 -0.47
C PRO A 27 6.16 -18.06 0.39
N ARG A 28 7.44 -17.74 0.38
CA ARG A 28 8.43 -18.44 1.21
C ARG A 28 8.58 -17.85 2.61
N ILE A 29 8.32 -16.55 2.76
CA ILE A 29 8.58 -15.82 4.01
C ILE A 29 7.30 -15.38 4.73
N HIS A 30 6.12 -15.47 4.10
CA HIS A 30 4.84 -14.94 4.62
C HIS A 30 4.53 -15.38 6.06
N HIS A 31 4.89 -16.60 6.43
CA HIS A 31 4.66 -17.16 7.75
C HIS A 31 5.53 -16.54 8.86
N GLN A 32 6.53 -15.73 8.50
CA GLN A 32 7.42 -15.02 9.43
C GLN A 32 7.18 -13.51 9.38
N LEU A 33 6.36 -13.03 8.43
CA LEU A 33 6.08 -11.61 8.27
C LEU A 33 5.03 -11.17 9.29
N ASN A 34 5.48 -10.29 10.17
CA ASN A 34 4.72 -9.69 11.26
C ASN A 34 4.36 -8.22 10.98
N GLU A 35 5.13 -7.56 10.11
CA GLU A 35 4.85 -6.19 9.65
C GLU A 35 5.04 -6.08 8.13
N LEU A 36 4.10 -5.40 7.47
CA LEU A 36 4.19 -5.02 6.06
C LEU A 36 4.06 -3.51 5.91
N ILE A 37 5.04 -2.91 5.25
CA ILE A 37 5.01 -1.51 4.83
C ILE A 37 4.95 -1.50 3.32
N VAL A 38 3.84 -1.05 2.75
CA VAL A 38 3.56 -1.16 1.31
C VAL A 38 3.19 0.20 0.72
N GLU A 39 3.58 0.43 -0.53
CA GLU A 39 3.10 1.60 -1.27
C GLU A 39 1.66 1.36 -1.75
N GLN A 40 0.86 2.41 -1.82
CA GLN A 40 -0.53 2.35 -2.28
C GLN A 40 -0.69 1.58 -3.60
N ASN A 41 0.21 1.81 -4.56
CA ASN A 41 0.15 1.19 -5.89
C ASN A 41 0.49 -0.31 -5.93
N SER A 42 1.16 -0.81 -4.90
CA SER A 42 1.59 -2.22 -4.82
C SER A 42 0.84 -3.01 -3.74
N MET A 43 0.03 -2.34 -2.93
CA MET A 43 -0.74 -2.90 -1.83
C MET A 43 -1.58 -4.12 -2.26
N GLU A 44 -2.44 -3.97 -3.28
CA GLU A 44 -3.31 -5.07 -3.71
C GLU A 44 -2.50 -6.29 -4.16
N HIS A 45 -1.46 -6.08 -4.95
CA HIS A 45 -0.60 -7.17 -5.40
C HIS A 45 0.02 -7.93 -4.22
N ILE A 46 0.56 -7.21 -3.23
CA ILE A 46 1.21 -7.83 -2.07
C ILE A 46 0.19 -8.53 -1.17
N LEU A 47 -0.93 -7.88 -0.85
CA LEU A 47 -1.94 -8.43 0.07
C LEU A 47 -2.63 -9.67 -0.48
N PHE A 48 -2.89 -9.73 -1.80
CA PHE A 48 -3.56 -10.88 -2.42
C PHE A 48 -2.60 -11.98 -2.88
N THR A 49 -1.29 -11.83 -2.65
CA THR A 49 -0.31 -12.84 -3.07
C THR A 49 -0.42 -14.13 -2.26
N VAL A 50 -0.55 -14.02 -0.94
CA VAL A 50 -0.59 -15.15 0.01
C VAL A 50 -1.28 -14.75 1.31
N ASP A 51 -1.70 -15.74 2.09
CA ASP A 51 -2.14 -15.50 3.46
C ASP A 51 -0.96 -15.15 4.36
N TYR A 52 -1.10 -14.12 5.20
CA TYR A 52 -0.07 -13.71 6.16
C TYR A 52 -0.50 -14.02 7.59
N PRO A 53 -0.31 -15.27 8.08
CA PRO A 53 -0.89 -15.73 9.34
C PRO A 53 -0.32 -15.04 10.59
N GLN A 54 0.87 -14.44 10.49
CA GLN A 54 1.53 -13.74 11.59
C GLN A 54 1.48 -12.22 11.45
N LEU A 55 0.80 -11.69 10.43
CA LEU A 55 0.77 -10.25 10.18
C LEU A 55 -0.02 -9.55 11.27
N CYS A 56 0.66 -8.64 11.97
CA CYS A 56 0.10 -7.87 13.07
C CYS A 56 0.03 -6.37 12.72
N SER A 57 0.84 -5.90 11.77
CA SER A 57 0.91 -4.51 11.34
C SER A 57 0.91 -4.40 9.82
N LEU A 58 0.04 -3.54 9.29
CA LEU A 58 0.02 -3.12 7.89
C LEU A 58 0.07 -1.60 7.84
N SER A 59 1.13 -1.07 7.24
CA SER A 59 1.33 0.37 7.07
C SER A 59 1.38 0.73 5.59
N LEU A 60 0.72 1.83 5.24
CA LEU A 60 0.77 2.40 3.90
C LEU A 60 1.75 3.56 3.88
N VAL A 61 2.66 3.54 2.92
CA VAL A 61 3.57 4.65 2.63
C VAL A 61 3.24 5.26 1.29
N ASN A 62 3.60 6.55 1.12
CA ASN A 62 3.30 7.32 -0.08
C ASN A 62 1.79 7.32 -0.43
N PHE A 63 0.95 7.22 0.59
CA PHE A 63 -0.50 7.28 0.45
C PHE A 63 -0.91 8.70 0.01
N GLN A 64 -1.58 8.80 -1.12
CA GLN A 64 -2.03 10.09 -1.66
C GLN A 64 -3.30 10.55 -0.96
N GLU A 65 -3.17 10.88 0.33
CA GLU A 65 -4.29 11.26 1.20
C GLU A 65 -5.12 12.41 0.63
N GLU A 66 -4.45 13.40 0.02
CA GLU A 66 -5.11 14.54 -0.63
C GLU A 66 -6.04 14.11 -1.77
N ILE A 67 -5.65 13.10 -2.54
CA ILE A 67 -6.46 12.59 -3.65
C ILE A 67 -7.67 11.81 -3.11
N LEU A 68 -7.48 10.99 -2.08
CA LEU A 68 -8.60 10.32 -1.41
C LEU A 68 -9.58 11.34 -0.84
N PHE A 69 -9.07 12.37 -0.17
CA PHE A 69 -9.88 13.42 0.41
C PHE A 69 -10.71 14.17 -0.65
N GLN A 70 -10.08 14.55 -1.76
CA GLN A 70 -10.78 15.19 -2.89
C GLN A 70 -11.86 14.29 -3.48
N TYR A 71 -11.56 13.00 -3.67
CA TYR A 71 -12.52 12.03 -4.20
C TYR A 71 -13.73 11.86 -3.28
N LEU A 72 -13.51 11.65 -1.98
CA LEU A 72 -14.57 11.51 -0.98
C LEU A 72 -15.43 12.77 -0.88
N THR A 73 -14.80 13.94 -0.90
CA THR A 73 -15.51 15.23 -0.88
C THR A 73 -16.37 15.42 -2.13
N GLY A 74 -15.86 15.04 -3.30
CA GLY A 74 -16.63 15.04 -4.54
C GLY A 74 -17.84 14.10 -4.49
N ILE A 75 -17.69 12.90 -3.93
CA ILE A 75 -18.81 11.97 -3.72
C ILE A 75 -19.85 12.55 -2.77
N LEU A 76 -19.43 13.11 -1.63
CA LEU A 76 -20.33 13.74 -0.66
C LEU A 76 -21.12 14.88 -1.30
N PHE A 77 -20.48 15.70 -2.13
CA PHE A 77 -21.15 16.75 -2.88
C PHE A 77 -22.21 16.21 -3.85
N ILE A 78 -21.89 15.13 -4.59
CA ILE A 78 -22.85 14.49 -5.51
C ILE A 78 -24.03 13.90 -4.73
N LEU A 79 -23.78 13.21 -3.61
CA LEU A 79 -24.82 12.60 -2.78
C LEU A 79 -25.74 13.66 -2.17
N ASN A 80 -25.17 14.76 -1.66
CA ASN A 80 -25.96 15.86 -1.10
C ASN A 80 -26.85 16.52 -2.16
N ASN A 81 -26.34 16.70 -3.39
CA ASN A 81 -27.14 17.27 -4.48
C ASN A 81 -28.19 16.29 -5.04
N LYS A 82 -28.02 14.98 -4.86
CA LYS A 82 -29.03 13.98 -5.22
C LYS A 82 -30.16 13.85 -4.22
N MET A 83 -30.00 14.28 -2.96
CA MET A 83 -31.07 14.28 -1.95
C MET A 83 -32.03 15.48 -2.03
N ILE A 84 -31.80 16.43 -2.93
CA ILE A 84 -32.62 17.67 -3.05
C ILE A 84 -33.69 17.54 -4.16
N ILE A 85 -33.93 16.35 -4.70
CA ILE A 85 -34.99 16.06 -5.69
C ILE A 85 -35.97 15.06 -5.08
#